data_AF-A0A1G2DWX1-F1
#
_entry.id   AF-A0A1G2DWX1-F1
#
_cell.length_a   1.000
_cell.length_b   1.000
_cell.length_c   1.000
_cell.angle_alpha   90.00
_cell.angle_beta   90.00
_cell.angle_gamma   90.00
#
_symmetry.space_group_name_H-M   'P 1'
#
loop_
_entity.id
_entity.type
_entity.pdbx_description
1 polymer ?
#
loop_
_entity_poly.entity_id
_entity_poly.type
_entity_poly.pdbx_seq_one_letter_code
_entity_poly.pdbx_strand_id
1 'polypeptide(L)'
;MEPKKLRKDLKLTRRLLISFTSPGRKLSVFLNGVKRAIFLVRVEGESAWPELVSGKTYFAASFLKPKIGDFIVFKNPKDQKEILVKKIRSIRKNSYFAEGTLPWAKSSRDFGQVSKGLILGKILFA
;
A
#
# COMPACT_ATOMS: atom_id res chain seq x y z
N MET A 1 24.20 44.21 -14.22
CA MET A 1 24.87 42.90 -14.35
C MET A 1 24.01 41.86 -13.67
N GLU A 2 23.25 41.08 -14.46
CA GLU A 2 22.60 39.85 -14.01
C GLU A 2 23.62 38.71 -13.96
N PRO A 3 23.52 37.77 -13.00
CA PRO A 3 24.02 36.42 -13.20
C PRO A 3 22.90 35.51 -13.73
N LYS A 4 23.05 35.09 -15.00
CA LYS A 4 22.27 34.01 -15.63
C LYS A 4 22.79 32.63 -15.19
N LYS A 5 21.85 31.79 -14.72
CA LYS A 5 21.77 30.33 -14.86
C LYS A 5 22.93 29.46 -14.36
N LEU A 6 22.69 28.74 -13.26
CA LEU A 6 23.01 27.31 -13.18
C LEU A 6 21.85 26.55 -12.54
N ARG A 7 21.12 25.81 -13.39
CA ARG A 7 20.09 24.85 -12.99
C ARG A 7 20.77 23.55 -12.52
N LYS A 8 20.05 22.83 -11.64
CA LYS A 8 20.05 21.37 -11.39
C LYS A 8 20.85 20.88 -10.18
N ASP A 9 20.13 20.04 -9.43
CA ASP A 9 20.61 19.04 -8.47
C ASP A 9 21.15 19.55 -7.13
N LEU A 10 20.33 19.46 -6.09
CA LEU A 10 20.56 18.44 -5.06
C LEU A 10 19.32 18.27 -4.19
N LYS A 11 18.54 17.23 -4.55
CA LYS A 11 17.63 16.54 -3.66
C LYS A 11 18.42 16.07 -2.43
N LEU A 12 18.30 16.73 -1.29
CA LEU A 12 18.66 16.12 0.00
C LEU A 12 17.40 15.93 0.83
N THR A 13 16.74 14.83 0.48
CA THR A 13 15.80 14.05 1.27
C THR A 13 15.97 14.25 2.77
N ARG A 14 14.95 14.84 3.41
CA ARG A 14 14.76 14.83 4.86
C ARG A 14 14.75 13.37 5.33
N ARG A 15 15.82 12.96 6.01
CA ARG A 15 15.92 11.67 6.71
C ARG A 15 14.87 11.65 7.82
N LEU A 16 13.77 10.93 7.59
CA LEU A 16 12.88 10.49 8.66
C LEU A 16 13.56 9.30 9.35
N LEU A 17 14.15 9.58 10.52
CA LEU A 17 14.58 8.56 11.48
C LEU A 17 13.32 7.86 12.00
N ILE A 18 13.16 6.58 11.67
CA ILE A 18 12.17 5.71 12.30
C ILE A 18 12.97 4.68 13.11
N SER A 19 12.93 4.81 14.43
CA SER A 19 13.50 3.86 15.37
C SER A 19 12.70 2.56 15.34
N PHE A 20 13.35 1.45 14.96
CA PHE A 20 12.81 0.10 15.15
C PHE A 20 13.39 -0.47 16.44
N THR A 21 12.62 -0.43 17.53
CA THR A 21 12.90 -1.24 18.72
C THR A 21 12.35 -2.64 18.49
N SER A 22 13.15 -3.50 17.84
CA SER A 22 12.86 -4.94 17.80
C SER A 22 13.61 -5.60 18.97
N PRO A 23 12.90 -6.17 19.96
CA PRO A 23 13.58 -6.91 21.03
C PRO A 23 14.08 -8.25 20.47
N GLY A 24 15.40 -8.44 20.51
CA GLY A 24 15.96 -9.78 20.71
C GLY A 24 16.69 -10.51 19.57
N ARG A 25 16.89 -9.94 18.37
CA ARG A 25 17.79 -10.57 17.37
C ARG A 25 18.62 -9.54 16.60
N LYS A 26 19.93 -9.50 16.89
CA LYS A 26 20.93 -8.88 16.01
C LYS A 26 20.98 -9.69 14.72
N LEU A 27 20.30 -9.23 13.68
CA LEU A 27 20.56 -9.66 12.31
C LEU A 27 21.20 -8.49 11.57
N SER A 28 22.51 -8.58 11.34
CA SER A 28 23.19 -7.68 10.40
C SER A 28 22.84 -8.14 8.99
N VAL A 29 21.92 -7.44 8.33
CA VAL A 29 21.63 -7.67 6.92
C VAL A 29 21.94 -6.40 6.15
N PHE A 30 23.12 -6.38 5.55
CA PHE A 30 23.51 -5.45 4.49
C PHE A 30 22.68 -5.80 3.25
N LEU A 31 21.69 -4.97 2.89
CA LEU A 31 20.98 -5.08 1.61
C LEU A 31 20.88 -3.70 0.96
N ASN A 32 21.93 -3.34 0.22
CA ASN A 32 21.86 -2.27 -0.76
C ASN A 32 20.94 -2.70 -1.90
N GLY A 33 19.68 -2.23 -1.91
CA GLY A 33 18.83 -2.28 -3.11
C GLY A 33 17.41 -2.84 -2.95
N VAL A 34 17.04 -3.46 -1.83
CA VAL A 34 15.67 -3.95 -1.64
C VAL A 34 14.76 -2.78 -1.25
N LYS A 35 14.15 -2.13 -2.26
CA LYS A 35 12.92 -1.35 -2.02
C LYS A 35 11.96 -2.28 -1.25
N ARG A 36 11.62 -1.90 -0.02
CA ARG A 36 10.86 -2.67 0.98
C ARG A 36 9.80 -3.58 0.33
N ALA A 37 10.15 -4.86 0.19
CA ALA A 37 9.29 -5.85 -0.46
C ALA A 37 8.10 -6.20 0.44
N ILE A 38 8.30 -6.07 1.76
CA ILE A 38 7.29 -6.29 2.82
C ILE A 38 7.18 -5.01 3.65
N PHE A 39 5.96 -4.62 4.00
CA PHE A 39 5.67 -3.44 4.81
C PHE A 39 4.45 -3.66 5.71
N LEU A 40 4.35 -2.84 6.76
CA LEU A 40 3.23 -2.88 7.70
C LEU A 40 2.16 -1.87 7.28
N VAL A 41 0.89 -2.27 7.40
CA VAL A 41 -0.28 -1.44 7.10
C VAL A 41 -1.21 -1.46 8.30
N ARG A 42 -1.43 -0.29 8.90
CA ARG A 42 -2.48 -0.10 9.90
C ARG A 42 -3.81 0.09 9.18
N VAL A 43 -4.79 -0.73 9.50
CA VAL A 43 -6.13 -0.63 8.91
C VAL A 43 -6.97 0.31 9.76
N GLU A 44 -7.61 1.28 9.11
CA GLU A 44 -8.54 2.22 9.74
C GLU A 44 -9.91 2.12 9.06
N GLY A 45 -10.98 2.27 9.85
CA GLY A 45 -12.35 2.00 9.44
C GLY A 45 -12.74 0.51 9.51
N GLU A 46 -14.00 0.22 9.20
CA GLU A 46 -14.62 -1.10 9.42
C GLU A 46 -14.98 -1.82 8.12
N SER A 47 -14.66 -1.23 6.98
CA SER A 47 -15.14 -1.70 5.68
C SER A 47 -14.64 -3.09 5.25
N ALA A 48 -13.70 -3.67 6.01
CA ALA A 48 -13.15 -5.01 5.83
C ALA A 48 -13.39 -5.94 7.04
N TRP A 49 -14.22 -5.53 8.01
CA TRP A 49 -14.58 -6.35 9.17
C TRP A 49 -15.47 -7.54 8.75
N PRO A 50 -15.35 -8.73 9.38
CA PRO A 50 -14.46 -9.09 10.48
C PRO A 50 -13.05 -9.50 10.05
N GLU A 51 -12.80 -9.63 8.76
CA GLU A 51 -11.54 -10.17 8.22
C GLU A 51 -10.34 -9.25 8.50
N LEU A 52 -10.53 -7.93 8.45
CA LEU A 52 -9.56 -6.95 8.91
C LEU A 52 -10.17 -6.05 9.98
N VAL A 53 -9.67 -6.20 11.20
CA VAL A 53 -10.04 -5.41 12.38
C VAL A 53 -9.41 -4.01 12.34
N SER A 54 -10.22 -2.99 12.59
CA SER A 54 -9.78 -1.59 12.67
C SER A 54 -8.75 -1.39 13.79
N GLY A 55 -7.77 -0.51 13.56
CA GLY A 55 -6.68 -0.21 14.48
C GLY A 55 -5.55 -1.24 14.50
N LYS A 56 -5.76 -2.45 13.97
CA LYS A 56 -4.74 -3.51 13.87
C LYS A 56 -3.82 -3.29 12.67
N THR A 57 -2.59 -3.81 12.80
CA THR A 57 -1.55 -3.73 11.77
C THR A 57 -1.35 -5.09 11.11
N TYR A 58 -1.25 -5.10 9.79
CA TYR A 58 -1.09 -6.29 8.96
C TYR A 58 0.16 -6.18 8.08
N PHE A 59 0.75 -7.33 7.74
CA PHE A 59 1.85 -7.38 6.77
C PHE A 59 1.32 -7.36 5.34
N ALA A 60 1.92 -6.53 4.49
CA ALA A 60 1.67 -6.45 3.07
C ALA A 60 2.95 -6.69 2.27
N ALA A 61 2.83 -7.27 1.07
CA ALA A 61 3.93 -7.49 0.15
C ALA A 61 3.65 -6.89 -1.23
N SER A 62 4.62 -6.16 -1.79
CA SER A 62 4.51 -5.47 -3.08
C SER A 62 4.86 -6.36 -4.29
N PHE A 63 5.58 -7.46 -4.06
CA PHE A 63 6.06 -8.37 -5.10
C PHE A 63 5.12 -9.55 -5.37
N LEU A 64 4.07 -9.73 -4.56
CA LEU A 64 3.10 -10.80 -4.75
C LEU A 64 1.98 -10.36 -5.69
N LYS A 65 1.67 -11.20 -6.67
CA LYS A 65 0.55 -10.98 -7.58
C LYS A 65 -0.78 -11.24 -6.85
N PRO A 66 -1.67 -10.25 -6.73
CA PRO A 66 -2.96 -10.43 -6.07
C PRO A 66 -3.88 -11.39 -6.84
N LYS A 67 -4.67 -12.17 -6.10
CA LYS A 67 -5.67 -13.13 -6.58
C LYS A 67 -7.06 -12.77 -6.03
N ILE A 68 -8.09 -13.40 -6.58
CA ILE A 68 -9.46 -13.28 -6.06
C ILE A 68 -9.47 -13.76 -4.60
N GLY A 69 -10.13 -12.99 -3.73
CA GLY A 69 -10.18 -13.24 -2.28
C GLY A 69 -9.07 -12.54 -1.48
N ASP A 70 -8.01 -12.05 -2.12
CA ASP A 70 -6.95 -11.32 -1.42
C ASP A 70 -7.39 -9.90 -1.05
N PHE A 71 -6.87 -9.38 0.06
CA PHE A 71 -6.89 -7.95 0.35
C PHE A 71 -5.71 -7.24 -0.31
N ILE A 72 -5.99 -6.14 -0.99
CA ILE A 72 -4.98 -5.27 -1.60
C ILE A 72 -4.98 -3.89 -0.95
N VAL A 73 -3.78 -3.34 -0.86
CA VAL A 73 -3.50 -1.97 -0.44
C VAL A 73 -3.20 -1.20 -1.71
N PHE A 74 -3.97 -0.15 -2.01
CA PHE A 74 -3.86 0.56 -3.27
C PHE A 74 -4.23 2.04 -3.11
N LYS A 75 -3.77 2.85 -4.04
CA LYS A 75 -4.20 4.25 -4.14
C LYS A 75 -5.58 4.33 -4.78
N ASN A 76 -6.49 5.11 -4.21
CA ASN A 76 -7.82 5.29 -4.78
C ASN A 76 -7.69 5.84 -6.24
N PRO A 77 -8.33 5.19 -7.25
CA PRO A 77 -8.28 5.65 -8.63
C PRO A 77 -8.84 7.08 -8.85
N LYS A 78 -9.79 7.51 -8.02
CA LYS A 78 -10.37 8.87 -8.07
C LYS A 78 -9.56 9.91 -7.28
N ASP A 79 -8.90 9.51 -6.20
CA ASP A 79 -8.03 10.38 -5.40
C ASP A 79 -6.77 9.63 -4.96
N GLN A 80 -5.66 9.82 -5.68
CA GLN A 80 -4.42 9.09 -5.41
C GLN A 80 -3.73 9.47 -4.08
N LYS A 81 -4.23 10.48 -3.35
CA LYS A 81 -3.79 10.80 -1.99
C LYS A 81 -4.39 9.84 -0.95
N GLU A 82 -5.54 9.24 -1.25
CA GLU A 82 -6.20 8.27 -0.38
C GLU A 82 -5.66 6.85 -0.65
N ILE A 83 -5.31 6.15 0.43
CA ILE A 83 -4.91 4.74 0.40
C ILE A 83 -6.03 3.90 0.99
N LEU A 84 -6.45 2.88 0.24
CA LEU A 84 -7.55 2.00 0.60
C LEU A 84 -7.08 0.56 0.74
N VAL A 85 -7.77 -0.20 1.59
CA VAL A 85 -7.65 -1.65 1.69
C VAL A 85 -8.99 -2.29 1.36
N LYS A 86 -9.02 -3.17 0.36
CA LYS A 86 -10.24 -3.83 -0.13
C LYS A 86 -9.97 -5.25 -0.59
N LYS A 87 -10.99 -6.10 -0.55
CA LYS A 87 -10.93 -7.50 -0.99
C LYS A 87 -11.21 -7.59 -2.48
N ILE A 88 -10.40 -8.36 -3.20
CA ILE A 88 -10.59 -8.59 -4.64
C ILE A 88 -11.75 -9.54 -4.86
N ARG A 89 -12.71 -9.14 -5.70
CA ARG A 89 -13.81 -10.02 -6.14
C ARG A 89 -13.67 -10.55 -7.54
N SER A 90 -13.13 -9.74 -8.44
CA SER A 90 -12.85 -10.19 -9.80
C SER A 90 -11.61 -9.51 -10.37
N ILE A 91 -10.98 -10.18 -11.32
CA ILE A 91 -9.78 -9.73 -12.01
C ILE A 91 -10.10 -9.62 -13.49
N ARG A 92 -9.79 -8.47 -14.08
CA ARG A 92 -9.84 -8.24 -15.52
C ARG A 92 -8.41 -8.10 -16.05
N LYS A 93 -8.23 -8.11 -17.38
CA LYS A 93 -6.92 -8.12 -18.05
C LYS A 93 -5.90 -7.13 -17.46
N ASN A 94 -6.33 -5.91 -17.11
CA ASN A 94 -5.44 -4.89 -16.56
C ASN A 94 -5.94 -4.20 -15.27
N SER A 95 -6.97 -4.73 -14.63
CA SER A 95 -7.57 -4.11 -13.46
C SER A 95 -8.20 -5.12 -12.51
N TYR A 96 -8.45 -4.67 -11.29
CA TYR A 96 -9.12 -5.42 -10.24
C TYR A 96 -10.41 -4.73 -9.86
N PHE A 97 -11.45 -5.54 -9.66
CA PHE A 97 -12.65 -5.11 -8.94
C PHE A 97 -12.45 -5.44 -7.47
N ALA A 98 -12.49 -4.43 -6.62
CA ALA A 98 -12.31 -4.58 -5.18
C ALA A 98 -13.48 -3.95 -4.42
N GLU A 99 -13.87 -4.56 -3.31
CA GLU A 99 -14.96 -4.09 -2.45
C GLU A 99 -14.65 -4.37 -0.99
N GLY A 100 -15.44 -3.76 -0.10
CA GLY A 100 -15.41 -4.12 1.30
C GLY A 100 -16.15 -5.44 1.56
N THR A 101 -16.05 -5.91 2.80
CA THR A 101 -16.76 -7.11 3.28
C THR A 101 -18.17 -6.78 3.75
N LEU A 102 -18.44 -5.52 4.07
CA LEU A 102 -19.74 -5.04 4.57
C LEU A 102 -20.58 -4.41 3.45
N PRO A 103 -21.93 -4.52 3.50
CA PRO A 103 -22.81 -4.05 2.42
C PRO A 103 -22.70 -2.56 2.08
N TRP A 104 -22.44 -1.72 3.07
CA TRP A 104 -22.31 -0.26 2.92
C TRP A 104 -20.91 0.19 2.51
N ALA A 105 -19.94 -0.72 2.44
CA ALA A 105 -18.57 -0.37 2.14
C ALA A 105 -18.39 0.05 0.68
N LYS A 106 -17.72 1.20 0.47
CA LYS A 106 -17.31 1.63 -0.88
C LYS A 106 -16.57 0.52 -1.63
N SER A 107 -16.86 0.44 -2.92
CA SER A 107 -16.40 -0.57 -3.87
C SER A 107 -15.85 0.06 -5.14
N SER A 108 -15.35 -0.77 -6.05
CA SER A 108 -14.95 -0.35 -7.39
C SER A 108 -16.08 0.27 -8.23
N ARG A 109 -17.35 0.16 -7.81
CA ARG A 109 -18.44 0.93 -8.43
C ARG A 109 -18.38 2.42 -8.06
N ASP A 110 -17.92 2.72 -6.84
CA ASP A 110 -17.86 4.05 -6.28
C ASP A 110 -16.56 4.78 -6.65
N PHE A 111 -15.43 4.06 -6.61
CA PHE A 111 -14.10 4.64 -6.86
C PHE A 111 -13.44 4.16 -8.17
N GLY A 112 -14.11 3.29 -8.94
CA GLY A 112 -13.59 2.77 -10.19
C GLY A 112 -12.74 1.49 -10.04
N GLN A 113 -12.36 0.93 -11.18
CA GLN A 113 -11.50 -0.26 -11.24
C GLN A 113 -10.07 0.08 -10.81
N VAL A 114 -9.42 -0.80 -10.05
CA VAL A 114 -8.05 -0.59 -9.57
C VAL A 114 -7.06 -1.08 -10.62
N SER A 115 -6.29 -0.18 -11.22
CA SER A 115 -5.23 -0.58 -12.15
C SER A 115 -4.03 -1.18 -11.41
N LYS A 116 -3.28 -2.08 -12.07
CA LYS A 116 -2.11 -2.74 -11.47
C LYS A 116 -1.07 -1.76 -10.91
N GLY A 117 -0.88 -0.61 -11.57
CA GLY A 117 0.09 0.40 -11.14
C GLY A 117 -0.31 1.18 -9.89
N LEU A 118 -1.57 1.10 -9.45
CA LEU A 118 -2.05 1.73 -8.23
C LEU A 118 -1.92 0.82 -7.00
N ILE A 119 -1.61 -0.46 -7.20
CA ILE A 119 -1.45 -1.44 -6.11
C ILE A 119 -0.08 -1.24 -5.46
N LEU A 120 -0.11 -1.01 -4.15
CA LEU A 120 1.08 -0.89 -3.31
C LEU A 120 1.51 -2.26 -2.78
N GLY A 121 0.55 -3.15 -2.50
CA GLY A 121 0.82 -4.52 -2.10
C GLY A 121 -0.43 -5.33 -1.76
N LYS A 122 -0.21 -6.61 -1.50
CA LYS A 122 -1.22 -7.57 -1.02
C LYS A 122 -1.01 -7.84 0.48
N ILE A 123 -2.09 -7.91 1.26
CA ILE A 123 -2.04 -8.39 2.66
C ILE A 123 -1.73 -9.90 2.68
N LEU A 124 -0.77 -10.31 3.53
CA LEU A 124 -0.27 -11.69 3.58
C LEU A 124 -1.17 -12.62 4.40
N PHE A 125 -1.56 -12.18 5.60
CA PHE A 125 -2.36 -12.94 6.55
C PHE A 125 -3.41 -11.98 7.15
N ALA A 126 -4.67 -12.22 6.82
CA ALA A 126 -5.83 -11.51 7.37
C ALA A 126 -6.47 -12.39 8.46
#